data_AF-A0A532ENP7-F1
#
_entry.id   AF-A0A532ENP7-F1
#
_cell.length_a   1.000
_cell.length_b   1.000
_cell.length_c   1.000
_cell.angle_alpha   90.00
_cell.angle_beta   90.00
_cell.angle_gamma   90.00
#
_symmetry.space_group_name_H-M   'P 1'
#
loop_
_entity.id
_entity.type
_entity.pdbx_description
1 polymer ?
#
loop_
_entity_poly.entity_id
_entity_poly.type
_entity_poly.pdbx_seq_one_letter_code
_entity_poly.pdbx_strand_id
1 'polypeptide(L)'
;MWKHNFMFRSAEALPLEESENELFHDTDPAMDSTGLQLEKFLSVWIQGDGEDDIPTAFTNMYVRTATLDFQKRVGFLQPLQGRSHQIKQLLTPGQKQFLQQWLATSAPQAWETTDDHFKMLFELE
;
A
#
# COMPACT_ATOMS: atom_id res chain seq x y z
N MET A 1 1.30 -16.15 -8.41
CA MET A 1 0.57 -14.88 -8.20
C MET A 1 1.45 -13.99 -7.35
N TRP A 2 1.95 -12.93 -7.96
CA TRP A 2 2.87 -11.99 -7.34
C TRP A 2 2.11 -10.94 -6.51
N LYS A 3 2.69 -10.49 -5.40
CA LYS A 3 2.14 -9.38 -4.61
C LYS A 3 3.24 -8.61 -3.87
N HIS A 4 3.04 -7.32 -3.69
CA HIS A 4 3.94 -6.46 -2.92
C HIS A 4 3.14 -5.48 -2.07
N ASN A 5 3.65 -5.16 -0.88
CA ASN A 5 3.04 -4.22 0.05
C ASN A 5 3.92 -3.00 0.26
N PHE A 6 3.29 -1.82 0.24
CA PHE A 6 3.89 -0.57 0.66
C PHE A 6 3.12 -0.01 1.85
N MET A 7 3.83 0.35 2.90
CA MET A 7 3.28 1.12 4.01
C MET A 7 3.69 2.57 3.89
N PHE A 8 2.74 3.50 3.96
CA PHE A 8 3.01 4.93 3.97
C PHE A 8 2.49 5.54 5.27
N ARG A 9 3.23 6.50 5.84
CA ARG A 9 2.60 7.52 6.69
C ARG A 9 1.62 8.31 5.82
N SER A 10 0.39 8.55 6.28
CA SER A 10 -0.67 9.08 5.40
C SER A 10 -0.32 10.41 4.71
N ALA A 11 0.54 11.23 5.32
CA ALA A 11 0.97 12.52 4.78
C ALA A 11 2.29 12.47 4.00
N GLU A 12 2.98 11.33 3.96
CA GLU A 12 4.31 11.21 3.35
C GLU A 12 4.25 10.53 1.99
N ALA A 13 5.13 10.96 1.09
CA ALA A 13 5.18 10.46 -0.29
C ALA A 13 5.96 9.14 -0.42
N LEU A 14 6.90 8.89 0.49
CA LEU A 14 7.76 7.71 0.46
C LEU A 14 7.21 6.64 1.41
N PRO A 15 7.28 5.36 1.04
CA PRO A 15 6.90 4.29 1.93
C PRO A 15 7.96 4.08 3.01
N LEU A 16 7.55 3.39 4.07
CA LEU A 16 8.40 2.83 5.10
C LEU A 16 9.21 1.65 4.55
N GLU A 17 10.26 1.28 5.26
CA GLU A 17 11.01 0.05 4.97
C GLU A 17 10.20 -1.19 5.37
N GLU A 18 9.41 -1.10 6.45
CA GLU A 18 8.60 -2.19 6.94
C GLU A 18 7.27 -2.34 6.19
N SER A 19 6.86 -3.59 5.97
CA SER A 19 5.55 -3.95 5.46
C SER A 19 4.48 -3.93 6.54
N GLU A 20 3.23 -3.98 6.09
CA GLU A 20 2.07 -4.15 6.96
C GLU A 20 2.19 -5.37 7.87
N ASN A 21 2.67 -6.50 7.36
CA ASN A 21 2.79 -7.74 8.15
C ASN A 21 3.84 -7.63 9.27
N GLU A 22 4.83 -6.76 9.10
CA GLU A 22 5.89 -6.52 10.08
C GLU A 22 5.47 -5.47 11.13
N LEU A 23 4.52 -4.60 10.79
CA LEU A 23 4.04 -3.53 11.65
C LEU A 23 2.77 -3.87 12.43
N PHE A 24 1.94 -4.77 11.91
CA PHE A 24 0.70 -5.20 12.54
C PHE A 24 0.83 -6.67 12.93
N HIS A 25 1.19 -6.91 14.19
CA HIS A 25 1.08 -8.23 14.81
C HIS A 25 -0.33 -8.43 15.37
N ASP A 26 -0.73 -9.68 15.63
CA ASP A 26 -1.99 -10.02 16.31
C ASP A 26 -2.04 -9.26 17.65
N THR A 27 -2.77 -8.14 17.64
CA THR A 27 -2.90 -7.27 18.79
C THR A 27 -3.85 -7.91 19.78
N ASP A 28 -3.38 -8.03 21.03
CA ASP A 28 -4.19 -8.53 22.14
C ASP A 28 -5.50 -7.71 22.23
N PRO A 29 -6.69 -8.33 22.15
CA PRO A 29 -7.98 -7.65 22.23
C PRO A 29 -8.17 -6.79 23.48
N ALA A 30 -7.34 -7.00 24.52
CA ALA A 30 -7.41 -6.29 25.79
C ALA A 30 -6.53 -5.03 25.87
N MET A 31 -6.05 -4.49 24.75
CA MET A 31 -5.10 -3.38 24.80
C MET A 31 -5.73 -2.07 25.30
N ASP A 32 -5.28 -1.62 26.46
CA ASP A 32 -5.61 -0.30 27.00
C ASP A 32 -5.05 0.79 26.07
N SER A 33 -5.94 1.55 25.43
CA SER A 33 -5.58 2.65 24.53
C SER A 33 -4.89 3.83 25.24
N THR A 34 -4.84 3.82 26.58
CA THR A 34 -4.20 4.87 27.37
C THR A 34 -2.69 4.90 27.12
N GLY A 35 -2.21 5.98 26.50
CA GLY A 35 -0.78 6.19 26.22
C GLY A 35 -0.29 5.60 24.88
N LEU A 36 -1.18 5.26 23.95
CA LEU A 36 -0.82 5.00 22.55
C LEU A 36 -0.67 6.32 21.78
N GLN A 37 0.37 6.43 20.96
CA GLN A 37 0.55 7.53 20.01
C GLN A 37 0.14 7.05 18.64
N LEU A 38 -1.16 7.15 18.37
CA LEU A 38 -1.76 6.63 17.15
C LEU A 38 -1.61 7.61 15.98
N GLU A 39 -0.89 7.17 14.95
CA GLU A 39 -0.73 7.90 13.69
C GLU A 39 -1.48 7.21 12.55
N LYS A 40 -1.78 7.96 11.48
CA LYS A 40 -2.48 7.44 10.30
C LYS A 40 -1.48 6.95 9.25
N PHE A 41 -1.77 5.77 8.73
CA PHE A 41 -1.01 5.13 7.67
C PHE A 41 -1.92 4.66 6.55
N LEU A 42 -1.30 4.36 5.41
CA LEU A 42 -1.91 3.70 4.27
C LEU A 42 -1.11 2.44 3.97
N SER A 43 -1.82 1.31 3.87
CA SER A 43 -1.26 0.07 3.34
C SER A 43 -1.74 -0.11 1.92
N VAL A 44 -0.79 -0.19 0.99
CA VAL A 44 -1.04 -0.34 -0.44
C VAL A 44 -0.52 -1.71 -0.87
N TRP A 45 -1.42 -2.57 -1.30
CA TRP A 45 -1.09 -3.87 -1.88
C TRP A 45 -1.21 -3.80 -3.39
N ILE A 46 -0.12 -4.15 -4.10
CA ILE A 46 -0.14 -4.39 -5.54
C ILE A 46 -0.12 -5.89 -5.77
N GLN A 47 -0.96 -6.36 -6.69
CA GLN A 47 -1.00 -7.74 -7.14
C GLN A 47 -0.70 -7.82 -8.63
N GLY A 48 -0.18 -8.97 -9.04
CA GLY A 48 0.18 -9.22 -10.42
C GLY A 48 0.30 -10.70 -10.75
N ASP A 49 0.44 -10.95 -12.04
CA ASP A 49 0.89 -12.25 -12.55
C ASP A 49 2.40 -12.37 -12.37
N GLY A 50 2.88 -13.60 -12.24
CA GLY A 50 4.29 -13.89 -12.00
C GLY A 50 4.53 -14.98 -10.95
N GLU A 51 5.77 -15.45 -10.94
CA GLU A 51 6.33 -16.50 -10.08
C GLU A 51 7.69 -16.04 -9.53
N ASP A 52 8.16 -16.67 -8.45
CA ASP A 52 9.46 -16.42 -7.83
C ASP A 52 9.79 -14.94 -7.60
N ASP A 53 8.81 -14.17 -7.11
CA ASP A 53 8.88 -12.72 -6.85
C ASP A 53 9.15 -11.83 -8.08
N ILE A 54 9.04 -12.37 -9.29
CA ILE A 54 9.18 -11.64 -10.55
C ILE A 54 7.80 -11.42 -11.17
N PRO A 55 7.28 -10.17 -11.18
CA PRO A 55 6.00 -9.90 -11.81
C PRO A 55 6.14 -9.91 -13.35
N THR A 56 5.12 -10.42 -14.03
CA THR A 56 4.98 -10.37 -15.50
C THR A 56 3.91 -9.37 -15.95
N ALA A 57 2.96 -9.02 -15.08
CA ALA A 57 1.99 -7.96 -15.26
C ALA A 57 1.42 -7.53 -13.90
N PHE A 58 1.07 -6.26 -13.72
CA PHE A 58 0.31 -5.81 -12.56
C PHE A 58 -1.18 -5.84 -12.90
N THR A 59 -1.99 -6.36 -11.99
CA THR A 59 -3.41 -6.65 -12.27
C THR A 59 -4.36 -5.93 -11.33
N ASN A 60 -3.98 -5.75 -10.07
CA ASN A 60 -4.85 -5.10 -9.07
C ASN A 60 -4.06 -4.27 -8.06
N MET A 61 -4.69 -3.21 -7.56
CA MET A 61 -4.21 -2.45 -6.42
C MET A 61 -5.33 -2.40 -5.38
N TYR A 62 -4.93 -2.54 -4.12
CA TYR A 62 -5.81 -2.40 -2.98
C TYR A 62 -5.20 -1.47 -1.95
N VAL A 63 -6.03 -0.65 -1.32
CA VAL A 63 -5.58 0.29 -0.28
C VAL A 63 -6.43 0.13 0.95
N ARG A 64 -5.82 0.17 2.13
CA ARG A 64 -6.52 0.35 3.40
C ARG A 64 -5.86 1.41 4.26
N THR A 65 -6.68 2.14 4.99
CA THR A 65 -6.20 3.03 6.04
C THR A 65 -5.87 2.22 7.29
N ALA A 66 -4.85 2.67 8.01
CA ALA A 66 -4.46 2.07 9.26
C ALA A 66 -4.21 3.15 10.31
N THR A 67 -4.44 2.79 11.57
CA THR A 67 -4.10 3.61 12.72
C THR A 67 -3.11 2.83 13.57
N LEU A 68 -1.89 3.31 13.73
CA LEU A 68 -0.76 2.55 14.29
C LEU A 68 0.04 3.42 15.26
N ASP A 69 0.36 2.86 16.42
CA ASP A 69 1.49 3.32 17.23
C ASP A 69 2.75 2.65 16.68
N PHE A 70 3.54 3.42 15.93
CA PHE A 70 4.68 2.88 15.19
C PHE A 70 5.78 2.34 16.12
N GLN A 71 5.97 2.96 17.29
CA GLN A 71 6.97 2.52 18.25
C GLN A 71 6.57 1.19 18.90
N LYS A 72 5.30 1.04 19.21
CA LYS A 72 4.77 -0.18 19.85
C LYS A 72 4.38 -1.27 18.86
N ARG A 73 4.30 -0.96 17.55
CA ARG A 73 3.85 -1.86 16.47
C ARG A 73 2.47 -2.45 16.75
N VAL A 74 1.59 -1.56 17.19
CA VAL A 74 0.22 -1.87 17.59
C VAL A 74 -0.71 -0.96 16.82
N GLY A 75 -1.69 -1.54 16.16
CA GLY A 75 -2.70 -0.74 15.48
C GLY A 75 -3.88 -1.53 15.00
N PHE A 76 -4.73 -0.81 14.27
CA PHE A 76 -5.93 -1.34 13.64
C PHE A 76 -5.91 -1.02 12.16
N LEU A 77 -6.29 -2.02 11.36
CA LEU A 77 -6.42 -1.93 9.92
C LEU A 77 -7.89 -1.82 9.55
N GLN A 78 -8.24 -0.83 8.72
CA GLN A 78 -9.58 -0.73 8.16
C GLN A 78 -9.79 -1.76 7.04
N PRO A 79 -11.04 -2.05 6.65
CA PRO A 79 -11.33 -2.93 5.54
C PRO A 79 -10.67 -2.48 4.23
N LEU A 80 -10.21 -3.46 3.47
CA LEU A 80 -9.51 -3.28 2.20
C LEU A 80 -10.42 -2.69 1.11
N GLN A 81 -9.94 -1.63 0.43
CA GLN A 81 -10.65 -0.95 -0.66
C GLN A 81 -9.99 -1.30 -2.00
N GLY A 82 -10.79 -1.75 -2.97
CA GLY A 82 -10.32 -2.17 -4.29
C GLY A 82 -10.91 -1.40 -5.47
N ARG A 83 -11.81 -0.43 -5.23
CA ARG A 83 -12.44 0.32 -6.32
C ARG A 83 -11.57 1.50 -6.73
N SER A 84 -11.32 1.64 -8.03
CA SER A 84 -10.39 2.64 -8.58
C SER A 84 -10.66 4.07 -8.09
N HIS A 85 -11.92 4.52 -8.06
CA HIS A 85 -12.27 5.86 -7.59
C HIS A 85 -11.95 6.08 -6.10
N GLN A 86 -12.12 5.06 -5.26
CA GLN A 86 -11.78 5.17 -3.83
C GLN A 86 -10.27 5.23 -3.66
N ILE A 87 -9.53 4.35 -4.36
CA ILE A 87 -8.07 4.30 -4.29
C ILE A 87 -7.45 5.64 -4.73
N LYS A 88 -7.94 6.20 -5.85
CA LYS A 88 -7.51 7.50 -6.36
C LYS A 88 -7.66 8.63 -5.35
N GLN A 89 -8.67 8.57 -4.47
CA GLN A 89 -8.92 9.59 -3.43
C GLN A 89 -8.13 9.36 -2.13
N LEU A 90 -7.69 8.12 -1.87
CA LEU A 90 -6.94 7.78 -0.66
C LEU A 90 -5.46 8.12 -0.77
N LEU A 91 -4.89 8.03 -1.97
CA LEU A 91 -3.47 8.28 -2.21
C LEU A 91 -3.20 9.75 -2.51
N THR A 92 -2.19 10.31 -1.87
CA THR A 92 -1.70 11.66 -2.21
C THR A 92 -1.01 11.64 -3.59
N PRO A 93 -0.89 12.80 -4.27
CA PRO A 93 -0.12 12.91 -5.52
C PRO A 93 1.31 12.34 -5.42
N GLY A 94 2.00 12.60 -4.31
CA GLY A 94 3.37 12.11 -4.09
C GLY A 94 3.43 10.58 -3.96
N GLN A 95 2.46 9.96 -3.28
CA GLN A 95 2.37 8.51 -3.16
C GLN A 95 2.08 7.85 -4.51
N LYS A 96 1.17 8.43 -5.31
CA LYS A 96 0.88 7.95 -6.66
C LYS A 96 2.12 7.98 -7.54
N GLN A 97 2.84 9.12 -7.52
CA GLN A 97 4.07 9.29 -8.29
C GLN A 97 5.15 8.29 -7.87
N PHE A 98 5.35 8.10 -6.56
CA PHE A 98 6.31 7.10 -6.06
C PHE A 98 5.96 5.69 -6.55
N LEU A 99 4.71 5.26 -6.36
CA LEU A 99 4.26 3.92 -6.74
C LEU A 99 4.43 3.67 -8.24
N GLN A 100 3.99 4.62 -9.07
CA GLN A 100 4.15 4.54 -10.52
C GLN A 100 5.62 4.40 -10.92
N GLN A 101 6.48 5.26 -10.38
CA GLN A 101 7.91 5.25 -10.69
C GLN A 101 8.54 3.93 -10.26
N TRP A 102 8.21 3.43 -9.06
CA TRP A 102 8.74 2.18 -8.54
C TRP A 102 8.33 0.99 -9.39
N LEU A 103 7.06 0.90 -9.79
CA LEU A 103 6.55 -0.19 -10.64
C LEU A 103 7.22 -0.18 -12.02
N ALA A 104 7.36 1.00 -12.61
CA ALA A 104 7.99 1.16 -13.93
C ALA A 104 9.50 0.86 -13.93
N THR A 105 10.22 1.11 -12.82
CA THR A 105 11.67 0.85 -12.75
C THR A 105 12.03 -0.52 -12.23
N SER A 106 11.28 -1.05 -11.26
CA SER A 106 11.56 -2.35 -10.64
C SER A 106 11.22 -3.52 -11.56
N ALA A 107 10.14 -3.41 -12.33
CA ALA A 107 9.74 -4.41 -13.32
C ALA A 107 9.22 -3.75 -14.60
N PRO A 108 10.11 -3.18 -15.42
CA PRO A 108 9.71 -2.44 -16.62
C PRO A 108 8.87 -3.29 -17.59
N GLN A 109 9.22 -4.57 -17.75
CA GLN A 109 8.46 -5.48 -18.62
C GLN A 109 7.03 -5.74 -18.10
N ALA A 110 6.86 -5.87 -16.79
CA ALA A 110 5.54 -6.02 -16.18
C ALA A 110 4.71 -4.74 -16.33
N TRP A 111 5.34 -3.58 -16.15
CA TRP A 111 4.70 -2.28 -16.35
C TRP A 111 4.19 -2.09 -17.78
N GLU A 112 5.01 -2.40 -18.79
CA GLU A 112 4.58 -2.28 -20.19
C GLU A 112 3.40 -3.21 -20.51
N THR A 113 3.40 -4.43 -19.97
CA THR A 113 2.33 -5.43 -20.18
C THR A 113 1.05 -5.11 -19.41
N THR A 114 1.13 -4.26 -18.39
CA THR A 114 0.00 -3.88 -17.54
C THR A 114 -1.03 -3.05 -18.31
N ASP A 115 -2.31 -3.35 -18.08
CA ASP A 115 -3.44 -2.68 -18.72
C ASP A 115 -3.50 -1.18 -18.36
N ASP A 116 -3.90 -0.34 -19.32
CA ASP A 116 -4.00 1.11 -19.15
C ASP A 116 -4.99 1.49 -18.03
N HIS A 117 -6.04 0.69 -17.81
CA HIS A 117 -6.96 0.89 -16.69
C HIS A 117 -6.28 0.83 -15.33
N PHE A 118 -5.27 -0.02 -15.16
CA PHE A 118 -4.48 -0.05 -13.95
C PHE A 118 -3.57 1.19 -13.88
N LYS A 119 -2.93 1.57 -14.99
CA LYS A 119 -2.05 2.75 -15.06
C LYS A 119 -2.80 4.05 -14.73
N MET A 120 -4.08 4.16 -15.10
CA MET A 120 -4.95 5.30 -14.75
C MET A 120 -5.08 5.54 -13.24
N LEU A 121 -4.79 4.55 -12.37
CA LEU A 121 -4.83 4.73 -10.92
C LEU A 121 -3.82 5.76 -10.41
N PHE A 122 -2.75 6.00 -11.17
CA PHE A 122 -1.65 6.90 -10.80
C PHE A 122 -1.77 8.30 -11.42
N GLU A 123 -2.78 8.53 -12.26
CA GLU A 123 -3.02 9.86 -12.84
C GLU A 123 -3.34 10.88 -11.73
N LEU A 124 -2.73 12.06 -11.87
CA LEU A 124 -2.96 13.21 -11.02
C LEU A 124 -4.23 13.91 -11.52
N GLU A 125 -5.35 13.71 -10.83
CA GLU A 125 -6.58 14.49 -11.01
C GLU A 125 -6.45 15.87 -10.35
#